data_AF-A0A5C3M8D1-F1
#
_entry.id   AF-A0A5C3M8D1-F1
#
_cell.length_a   1.000
_cell.length_b   1.000
_cell.length_c   1.000
_cell.angle_alpha   90.00
_cell.angle_beta   90.00
_cell.angle_gamma   90.00
#
_symmetry.space_group_name_H-M   'P 1'
#
loop_
_entity.id
_entity.type
_entity.pdbx_description
1 polymer ?
#
loop_
_entity_poly.entity_id
_entity_poly.type
_entity_poly.pdbx_seq_one_letter_code
_entity_poly.pdbx_strand_id
1 'polypeptide(L)'
;MLALLLSLCVAATVYAQTLTQYIVHNDCPTSISLYIGGNLDSTIASGGNTTKFLGPTAGFFYTTANGGNVNGAATRAGFFLENNYYYIVKDVDHFNTGISISPRAPSRQGYCQTAICESADCTTDFSQPPTRFPPPGSTAPAAPLYSCPIANTTYDITFCPSGNFPGQNRGTQIFPNFSVTKCLDVRGAVFANGTPVQIYDCNNTPAQRWFVNRGSTKVQLANTNFCLDAGSSPADGAGMKIWQCYDGLAAQQWFYTDDNRIALQNQGQCLDLPSGDQTNGRQVQTWQCTDFNTNQIWTL
;
A
#
# COMPACT_ATOMS: atom_id res chain seq x y z
N MET A 1 -4.42 61.49 -50.38
CA MET A 1 -4.84 60.63 -49.25
C MET A 1 -3.68 59.73 -48.88
N LEU A 2 -2.93 60.06 -47.83
CA LEU A 2 -1.85 59.25 -47.29
C LEU A 2 -2.34 58.68 -45.96
N ALA A 3 -2.66 57.39 -45.92
CA ALA A 3 -3.17 56.74 -44.72
C ALA A 3 -2.00 56.34 -43.80
N LEU A 4 -1.95 56.96 -42.62
CA LEU A 4 -1.00 56.66 -41.56
C LEU A 4 -1.47 55.38 -40.85
N LEU A 5 -0.76 54.26 -41.04
CA LEU A 5 -0.99 53.02 -40.30
C LEU A 5 -0.43 53.17 -38.87
N LEU A 6 -1.32 53.41 -37.90
CA LEU A 6 -1.00 53.32 -36.48
C LEU A 6 -0.88 51.82 -36.11
N SER A 7 0.34 51.35 -35.88
CA SER A 7 0.58 50.02 -35.33
C SER A 7 0.25 50.03 -33.84
N LEU A 8 -0.86 49.38 -33.47
CA LEU A 8 -1.22 49.11 -32.08
C LEU A 8 -0.30 47.98 -31.57
N CYS A 9 0.70 48.33 -30.75
CA CYS A 9 1.42 47.35 -29.94
C CYS A 9 0.50 46.89 -28.80
N VAL A 10 -0.12 45.72 -28.95
CA VAL A 10 -0.80 45.04 -27.85
C VAL A 10 0.29 44.47 -26.93
N ALA A 11 0.54 45.12 -25.80
CA ALA A 11 1.38 44.57 -24.75
C ALA A 11 0.67 43.34 -24.17
N ALA A 12 1.07 42.14 -24.58
CA ALA A 12 0.68 40.91 -23.91
C ALA A 12 1.31 40.93 -22.50
N THR A 13 0.49 41.14 -21.48
CA THR A 13 0.87 40.89 -20.10
C THR A 13 1.11 39.38 -19.95
N VAL A 14 2.37 38.98 -20.02
CA VAL A 14 2.79 37.64 -19.63
C VAL A 14 2.65 37.56 -18.11
N TYR A 15 1.57 36.94 -17.62
CA TYR A 15 1.49 36.55 -16.22
C TYR A 15 2.58 35.51 -15.97
N ALA A 16 3.65 35.90 -15.29
CA ALA A 16 4.63 34.95 -14.79
C ALA A 16 3.90 34.02 -13.82
N GLN A 17 3.71 32.76 -14.21
CA GLN A 17 3.16 31.75 -13.30
C GLN A 17 4.13 31.59 -12.14
N THR A 18 3.62 31.73 -10.92
CA THR A 18 4.41 31.48 -9.71
C THR A 18 4.69 29.98 -9.61
N LEU A 19 5.92 29.60 -9.93
CA LEU A 19 6.37 28.21 -9.80
C LEU A 19 6.78 27.93 -8.36
N THR A 20 6.28 26.84 -7.81
CA THR A 20 6.70 26.31 -6.51
C THR A 20 7.75 25.23 -6.73
N GLN A 21 8.79 25.24 -5.90
CA GLN A 21 9.83 24.21 -5.92
C GLN A 21 9.41 23.02 -5.05
N TYR A 22 9.48 21.83 -5.63
CA TYR A 22 9.30 20.55 -4.94
C TYR A 22 10.58 19.74 -5.08
N ILE A 23 11.05 19.18 -3.97
CA ILE A 23 12.18 18.24 -3.98
C ILE A 23 11.61 16.89 -3.56
N VAL A 24 11.61 15.94 -4.48
CA VAL A 24 11.02 14.62 -4.28
C VAL A 24 12.14 13.63 -4.00
N HIS A 25 12.15 13.06 -2.80
CA HIS A 25 13.14 12.10 -2.33
C HIS A 25 12.57 10.68 -2.36
N ASN A 26 13.42 9.72 -2.70
CA ASN A 26 13.11 8.30 -2.62
C ASN A 26 13.99 7.62 -1.57
N ASP A 27 13.46 7.49 -0.35
CA ASP A 27 14.11 6.74 0.72
C ASP A 27 13.63 5.27 0.74
N CYS A 28 12.83 4.84 -0.24
CA CYS A 28 12.38 3.45 -0.31
C CYS A 28 13.53 2.48 -0.64
N PRO A 29 13.40 1.19 -0.27
CA PRO A 29 14.43 0.18 -0.53
C PRO A 29 14.75 -0.06 -2.01
N THR A 30 13.87 0.35 -2.91
CA THR A 30 14.02 0.18 -4.37
C THR A 30 13.76 1.49 -5.10
N SER A 31 14.09 1.53 -6.39
CA SER A 31 13.66 2.62 -7.27
C SER A 31 12.13 2.76 -7.27
N ILE A 32 11.66 3.99 -7.42
CA ILE A 32 10.23 4.32 -7.52
C ILE A 32 9.92 5.00 -8.86
N SER A 33 8.74 4.71 -9.41
CA SER A 33 8.16 5.50 -10.49
C SER A 33 7.41 6.68 -9.88
N LEU A 34 7.85 7.91 -10.13
CA LEU A 34 7.19 9.12 -9.69
C LEU A 34 6.10 9.51 -10.69
N TYR A 35 4.87 9.65 -10.19
CA TYR A 35 3.73 10.18 -10.92
C TYR A 35 3.36 11.57 -10.37
N ILE A 36 3.06 12.49 -11.28
CA ILE A 36 2.61 13.85 -10.97
C ILE A 36 1.37 14.16 -11.82
N GLY A 37 0.28 14.56 -11.16
CA GLY A 37 -0.95 14.94 -11.86
C GLY A 37 -1.56 13.82 -12.72
N GLY A 38 -1.31 12.55 -12.34
CA GLY A 38 -1.80 11.38 -13.08
C GLY A 38 -0.83 10.82 -14.13
N ASN A 39 0.24 11.54 -14.47
CA ASN A 39 1.18 11.15 -15.51
C ASN A 39 2.49 10.64 -14.91
N LEU A 40 3.11 9.64 -15.55
CA LEU A 40 4.47 9.24 -15.20
C LEU A 40 5.42 10.39 -15.51
N ASP A 41 6.17 10.85 -14.52
CA ASP A 41 7.12 11.94 -14.65
C ASP A 41 8.56 11.42 -14.77
N SER A 42 9.00 10.58 -13.83
CA SER A 42 10.38 10.07 -13.80
C SER A 42 10.51 8.80 -12.97
N THR A 43 11.69 8.16 -13.03
CA THR A 43 12.08 7.09 -12.11
C THR A 43 13.19 7.61 -11.21
N ILE A 44 13.04 7.44 -9.90
CA ILE A 44 14.02 7.87 -8.90
C ILE A 44 14.64 6.63 -8.28
N ALA A 45 15.97 6.49 -8.35
CA ALA A 45 16.69 5.39 -7.71
C ALA A 45 16.53 5.44 -6.17
N SER A 46 16.74 4.32 -5.48
CA SER A 46 16.79 4.30 -4.01
C SER A 46 17.89 5.24 -3.50
N GLY A 47 17.57 6.07 -2.51
CA GLY A 47 18.43 7.15 -2.00
C GLY A 47 18.57 8.36 -2.94
N GLY A 48 17.86 8.36 -4.07
CA GLY A 48 17.89 9.44 -5.07
C GLY A 48 16.84 10.52 -4.80
N ASN A 49 16.95 11.63 -5.53
CA ASN A 49 15.93 12.68 -5.54
C ASN A 49 15.79 13.34 -6.93
N THR A 50 14.71 14.09 -7.11
CA THR A 50 14.51 14.98 -8.26
C THR A 50 13.90 16.30 -7.80
N THR A 51 14.20 17.40 -8.49
CA THR A 51 13.58 18.71 -8.26
C THR A 51 12.56 19.03 -9.34
N LYS A 52 11.43 19.63 -8.97
CA LYS A 52 10.36 20.06 -9.87
C LYS A 52 9.97 21.51 -9.59
N PHE A 53 9.67 22.26 -10.65
CA PHE A 53 9.14 23.61 -10.57
C PHE A 53 7.76 23.60 -11.23
N LEU A 54 6.71 23.59 -10.43
CA LEU A 54 5.34 23.41 -10.91
C LEU A 54 4.43 24.53 -10.42
N GLY A 55 3.42 24.84 -11.23
CA GLY A 55 2.36 25.77 -10.84
C GLY A 55 1.44 25.20 -9.74
N PRO A 56 0.46 25.99 -9.30
CA PRO A 56 -0.44 25.62 -8.20
C PRO A 56 -1.32 24.39 -8.49
N THR A 57 -1.47 24.00 -9.76
CA THR A 57 -2.29 22.86 -10.22
C THR A 57 -1.46 21.60 -10.53
N ALA A 58 -0.32 21.40 -9.86
CA ALA A 58 0.56 20.25 -10.08
C ALA A 58 -0.14 18.87 -9.95
N GLY A 59 -1.25 18.81 -9.21
CA GLY A 59 -1.96 17.58 -8.89
C GLY A 59 -1.24 16.78 -7.80
N PHE A 60 -1.53 15.48 -7.74
CA PHE A 60 -0.95 14.60 -6.73
C PHE A 60 0.44 14.11 -7.12
N PHE A 61 1.33 14.02 -6.13
CA PHE A 61 2.58 13.30 -6.20
C PHE A 61 2.41 11.93 -5.56
N TYR A 62 2.72 10.86 -6.29
CA TYR A 62 2.58 9.49 -5.79
C TYR A 62 3.49 8.53 -6.56
N THR A 63 3.56 7.28 -6.09
CA THR A 63 4.26 6.20 -6.77
C THR A 63 3.40 4.94 -6.85
N THR A 64 3.65 4.11 -7.86
CA THR A 64 3.10 2.76 -8.00
C THR A 64 3.97 1.69 -7.34
N ALA A 65 5.07 2.07 -6.68
CA ALA A 65 5.89 1.14 -5.92
C ALA A 65 5.08 0.45 -4.80
N ASN A 66 5.51 -0.77 -4.43
CA ASN A 66 4.87 -1.64 -3.43
C ASN A 66 3.36 -1.86 -3.69
N GLY A 67 2.99 -2.11 -4.95
CA GLY A 67 1.62 -2.46 -5.34
C GLY A 67 0.69 -1.28 -5.58
N GLY A 68 1.21 -0.05 -5.67
CA GLY A 68 0.39 1.12 -5.96
C GLY A 68 -0.13 1.16 -7.41
N ASN A 69 -1.24 1.88 -7.64
CA ASN A 69 -1.84 2.06 -8.96
C ASN A 69 -2.17 3.55 -9.25
N VAL A 70 -2.11 3.94 -10.52
CA VAL A 70 -2.51 5.26 -11.04
C VAL A 70 -3.99 5.60 -10.80
N ASN A 71 -4.85 4.59 -10.59
CA ASN A 71 -6.31 4.78 -10.50
C ASN A 71 -6.87 5.18 -9.12
N GLY A 72 -6.09 5.19 -8.05
CA GLY A 72 -6.67 5.42 -6.71
C GLY A 72 -5.85 4.85 -5.57
N ALA A 73 -5.34 3.64 -5.80
CA ALA A 73 -4.64 2.81 -4.83
C ALA A 73 -3.19 3.23 -4.60
N ALA A 74 -2.97 4.50 -4.24
CA ALA A 74 -1.66 4.97 -3.82
C ALA A 74 -1.80 6.09 -2.79
N THR A 75 -0.92 6.10 -1.78
CA THR A 75 -0.74 7.23 -0.88
C THR A 75 -0.17 8.41 -1.67
N ARG A 76 -0.78 9.59 -1.52
CA ARG A 76 -0.51 10.77 -2.35
C ARG A 76 -0.23 11.99 -1.50
N ALA A 77 0.73 12.79 -1.94
CA ALA A 77 0.91 14.16 -1.46
C ALA A 77 0.07 15.12 -2.31
N GLY A 78 -0.83 15.85 -1.66
CA GLY A 78 -1.72 16.83 -2.27
C GLY A 78 -1.40 18.25 -1.83
N PHE A 79 -1.64 19.20 -2.74
CA PHE A 79 -1.37 20.61 -2.54
C PHE A 79 -2.57 21.44 -3.01
N PHE A 80 -2.90 22.48 -2.25
CA PHE A 80 -3.84 23.54 -2.64
C PHE A 80 -3.21 24.88 -2.28
N LEU A 81 -2.22 25.28 -3.09
CA LEU A 81 -1.32 26.39 -2.78
C LEU A 81 -1.93 27.77 -2.98
N GLU A 82 -3.08 27.89 -3.66
CA GLU A 82 -3.84 29.15 -3.69
C GLU A 82 -4.15 29.65 -2.26
N ASN A 83 -4.34 28.72 -1.32
CA ASN A 83 -4.55 29.01 0.10
C ASN A 83 -3.42 28.47 1.00
N ASN A 84 -2.26 28.14 0.44
CA ASN A 84 -1.08 27.60 1.16
C ASN A 84 -1.33 26.30 1.93
N TYR A 85 -2.22 25.42 1.44
CA TYR A 85 -2.50 24.14 2.09
C TYR A 85 -1.77 22.97 1.43
N TYR A 86 -1.43 21.97 2.24
CA TYR A 86 -0.97 20.65 1.83
C TYR A 86 -1.56 19.59 2.74
N TYR A 87 -1.65 18.37 2.23
CA TYR A 87 -2.32 17.25 2.90
C TYR A 87 -1.88 15.94 2.26
N ILE A 88 -2.10 14.84 2.96
CA ILE A 88 -1.89 13.49 2.44
C ILE A 88 -3.27 12.83 2.24
N VAL A 89 -3.39 12.10 1.13
CA VAL A 89 -4.52 11.19 0.89
C VAL A 89 -3.96 9.78 0.91
N LYS A 90 -4.49 8.93 1.80
CA LYS A 90 -4.13 7.51 1.87
C LYS A 90 -5.26 6.64 1.33
N ASP A 91 -4.89 5.58 0.63
CA ASP A 91 -5.79 4.45 0.43
C ASP A 91 -5.68 3.54 1.66
N VAL A 92 -6.78 3.39 2.39
CA VAL A 92 -6.83 2.58 3.62
C VAL A 92 -6.79 1.08 3.35
N ASP A 93 -7.22 0.67 2.16
CA ASP A 93 -7.27 -0.73 1.74
C ASP A 93 -5.94 -1.14 1.09
N HIS A 94 -5.25 -0.18 0.44
CA HIS A 94 -4.03 -0.41 -0.33
C HIS A 94 -2.91 0.60 0.03
N PHE A 95 -2.48 0.59 1.29
CA PHE A 95 -1.38 1.46 1.74
C PHE A 95 -0.03 1.01 1.16
N ASN A 96 0.31 1.54 0.00
CA ASN A 96 1.47 1.11 -0.78
C ASN A 96 2.77 1.79 -0.31
N THR A 97 2.75 3.08 0.04
CA THR A 97 3.97 3.82 0.38
C THR A 97 3.74 4.74 1.55
N GLY A 98 4.73 4.83 2.42
CA GLY A 98 4.84 5.92 3.37
C GLY A 98 5.20 7.18 2.59
N ILE A 99 4.68 8.32 3.04
CA ILE A 99 4.96 9.61 2.42
C ILE A 99 4.98 10.71 3.49
N SER A 100 5.86 11.69 3.31
CA SER A 100 5.83 12.93 4.08
C SER A 100 5.89 14.16 3.17
N ILE A 101 5.36 15.28 3.68
CA ILE A 101 5.45 16.61 3.09
C ILE A 101 6.04 17.53 4.16
N SER A 102 7.24 18.04 3.89
CA SER A 102 7.97 18.94 4.79
C SER A 102 8.22 20.28 4.11
N PRO A 103 7.58 21.38 4.56
CA PRO A 103 7.93 22.71 4.08
C PRO A 103 9.33 23.10 4.56
N ARG A 104 10.19 23.62 3.67
CA ARG A 104 11.50 24.20 4.02
C ARG A 104 11.34 25.60 4.61
N ALA A 105 10.62 25.67 5.72
CA ALA A 105 10.35 26.90 6.44
C ALA A 105 10.23 26.62 7.95
N PRO A 106 10.58 27.58 8.81
CA PRO A 106 10.52 27.37 10.26
C PRO A 106 9.07 27.21 10.73
N SER A 107 8.80 26.15 11.48
CA SER A 107 7.50 25.93 12.09
C SER A 107 7.20 26.97 13.17
N ARG A 108 6.04 27.63 13.12
CA ARG A 108 5.58 28.59 14.14
C ARG A 108 4.07 28.48 14.37
N GLN A 109 3.65 28.39 15.63
CA GLN A 109 2.24 28.40 16.03
C GLN A 109 1.37 27.37 15.27
N GLY A 110 1.92 26.18 14.96
CA GLY A 110 1.22 25.12 14.23
C GLY A 110 1.27 25.24 12.70
N TYR A 111 1.81 26.32 12.14
CA TYR A 111 2.09 26.41 10.70
C TYR A 111 3.41 25.73 10.32
N CYS A 112 3.51 25.38 9.04
CA CYS A 112 4.67 24.77 8.39
C CYS A 112 5.14 23.48 9.09
N GLN A 113 4.20 22.67 9.59
CA GLN A 113 4.49 21.36 10.19
C GLN A 113 4.78 20.32 9.11
N THR A 114 5.42 19.21 9.48
CA THR A 114 5.52 18.06 8.58
C THR A 114 4.21 17.29 8.61
N ALA A 115 3.60 17.09 7.44
CA ALA A 115 2.56 16.07 7.28
C ALA A 115 3.26 14.74 6.98
N ILE A 116 2.93 13.67 7.70
CA ILE A 116 3.60 12.39 7.53
C ILE A 116 2.62 11.25 7.75
N CYS A 117 2.65 10.29 6.82
CA CYS A 117 1.95 9.02 6.98
C CYS A 117 2.87 7.85 6.66
N GLU A 118 3.10 7.00 7.66
CA GLU A 118 3.97 5.81 7.55
C GLU A 118 3.26 4.49 7.91
N SER A 119 1.95 4.52 8.18
CA SER A 119 1.16 3.32 8.50
C SER A 119 -0.23 3.35 7.88
N ALA A 120 -0.84 2.19 7.68
CA ALA A 120 -2.23 2.14 7.18
C ALA A 120 -3.22 2.87 8.11
N ASP A 121 -2.87 3.04 9.38
CA ASP A 121 -3.74 3.61 10.41
C ASP A 121 -3.65 5.12 10.54
N CYS A 122 -2.77 5.84 9.80
CA CYS A 122 -2.57 7.28 10.01
C CYS A 122 -3.90 8.04 10.09
N THR A 123 -4.27 8.45 11.31
CA THR A 123 -5.58 9.05 11.60
C THR A 123 -5.60 10.53 11.27
N THR A 124 -4.43 11.09 10.98
CA THR A 124 -4.16 12.48 10.63
C THR A 124 -4.17 12.73 9.14
N ASP A 125 -4.69 11.80 8.32
CA ASP A 125 -4.70 11.92 6.86
C ASP A 125 -6.07 11.60 6.28
N PHE A 126 -6.35 12.15 5.09
CA PHE A 126 -7.62 11.92 4.43
C PHE A 126 -7.66 10.53 3.78
N SER A 127 -8.81 9.86 3.82
CA SER A 127 -9.07 8.64 3.04
C SER A 127 -9.53 8.90 1.61
N GLN A 128 -9.87 10.16 1.29
CA GLN A 128 -10.32 10.63 -0.03
C GLN A 128 -9.87 12.08 -0.24
N PRO A 129 -9.62 12.52 -1.48
CA PRO A 129 -9.27 13.92 -1.75
C PRO A 129 -10.31 14.90 -1.15
N PRO A 130 -9.88 15.91 -0.37
CA PRO A 130 -10.79 16.93 0.13
C PRO A 130 -11.37 17.74 -1.03
N THR A 131 -12.69 17.97 -0.98
CA THR A 131 -13.42 18.71 -2.02
C THR A 131 -13.57 20.19 -1.70
N ARG A 132 -13.24 20.61 -0.47
CA ARG A 132 -13.31 21.98 0.01
C ARG A 132 -12.15 22.28 0.94
N PHE A 133 -11.64 23.51 0.85
CA PHE A 133 -10.63 24.04 1.74
C PHE A 133 -11.21 25.24 2.50
N PRO A 134 -10.92 25.40 3.80
CA PRO A 134 -11.29 26.60 4.53
C PRO A 134 -10.53 27.81 3.98
N PRO A 135 -11.09 29.04 4.08
CA PRO A 135 -10.33 30.25 3.79
C PRO A 135 -9.07 30.33 4.67
N PRO A 136 -7.97 30.95 4.19
CA PRO A 136 -6.80 31.19 5.02
C PRO A 136 -7.18 31.99 6.27
N GLY A 137 -6.85 31.46 7.44
CA GLY A 137 -7.09 32.10 8.74
C GLY A 137 -5.78 32.46 9.44
N SER A 138 -5.89 33.20 10.55
CA SER A 138 -4.76 33.51 11.45
C SER A 138 -4.41 32.37 12.42
N THR A 139 -5.15 31.28 12.40
CA THR A 139 -4.91 30.07 13.20
C THR A 139 -4.58 28.92 12.27
N ALA A 140 -3.55 28.14 12.61
CA ALA A 140 -3.16 26.98 11.84
C ALA A 140 -4.30 25.94 11.80
N PRO A 141 -4.55 25.28 10.66
CA PRO A 141 -5.50 24.18 10.59
C PRO A 141 -5.02 23.01 11.45
N ALA A 142 -5.97 22.22 11.96
CA ALA A 142 -5.66 20.93 12.57
C ALA A 142 -5.56 19.85 11.49
N ALA A 143 -4.80 18.79 11.77
CA ALA A 143 -4.79 17.58 10.96
C ALA A 143 -6.25 17.10 10.69
N PRO A 144 -6.57 16.63 9.48
CA PRO A 144 -5.66 16.19 8.42
C PRO A 144 -5.19 17.25 7.41
N LEU A 145 -5.44 18.54 7.69
CA LEU A 145 -5.04 19.64 6.82
C LEU A 145 -3.89 20.44 7.43
N TYR A 146 -2.90 20.79 6.61
CA TYR A 146 -1.72 21.52 7.04
C TYR A 146 -1.51 22.77 6.18
N SER A 147 -0.92 23.82 6.75
CA SER A 147 -0.68 25.09 6.02
C SER A 147 0.70 25.66 6.29
N CYS A 148 1.29 26.31 5.29
CA CYS A 148 2.54 27.07 5.43
C CYS A 148 2.44 28.40 4.66
N PRO A 149 2.00 29.50 5.30
CA PRO A 149 1.75 30.79 4.65
C PRO A 149 3.03 31.61 4.47
N ILE A 150 4.11 30.97 4.00
CA ILE A 150 5.38 31.62 3.69
C ILE A 150 5.57 31.59 2.17
N ALA A 151 5.72 32.77 1.58
CA ALA A 151 5.88 32.90 0.14
C ALA A 151 7.13 32.15 -0.35
N ASN A 152 7.04 31.54 -1.53
CA ASN A 152 8.13 30.80 -2.18
C ASN A 152 8.70 29.64 -1.34
N THR A 153 7.87 29.06 -0.45
CA THR A 153 8.26 27.88 0.32
C THR A 153 8.55 26.70 -0.61
N THR A 154 9.71 26.08 -0.45
CA THR A 154 10.04 24.79 -1.07
C THR A 154 9.43 23.66 -0.25
N TYR A 155 8.93 22.62 -0.89
CA TYR A 155 8.39 21.43 -0.20
C TYR A 155 9.25 20.20 -0.51
N ASP A 156 9.74 19.52 0.53
CA ASP A 156 10.29 18.18 0.41
C ASP A 156 9.15 17.17 0.47
N ILE A 157 9.07 16.29 -0.53
CA ILE A 157 8.16 15.14 -0.57
C ILE A 157 9.02 13.89 -0.46
N THR A 158 8.89 13.14 0.62
CA THR A 158 9.75 11.96 0.85
C THR A 158 8.91 10.71 0.80
N PHE A 159 9.22 9.81 -0.14
CA PHE A 159 8.66 8.46 -0.14
C PHE A 159 9.47 7.55 0.78
N CYS A 160 8.77 6.73 1.57
CA CYS A 160 9.33 5.87 2.62
C CYS A 160 10.24 6.61 3.62
N PRO A 161 9.75 7.61 4.38
CA PRO A 161 10.60 8.40 5.30
C PRO A 161 11.38 7.56 6.33
N SER A 162 10.85 6.40 6.72
CA SER A 162 11.50 5.40 7.60
C SER A 162 12.50 4.46 6.89
N GLY A 163 12.81 4.70 5.62
CA GLY A 163 13.75 3.90 4.83
C GLY A 163 13.19 2.57 4.32
N ASN A 164 11.92 2.27 4.62
CA ASN A 164 11.28 1.00 4.27
C ASN A 164 9.93 1.29 3.61
N PHE A 165 9.54 0.44 2.66
CA PHE A 165 8.13 0.41 2.30
C PHE A 165 7.32 0.16 3.56
N PRO A 166 6.18 0.85 3.73
CA PRO A 166 5.30 0.53 4.83
C PRO A 166 5.00 -0.95 4.66
N GLY A 167 5.13 -1.66 5.77
CA GLY A 167 5.00 -3.08 5.71
C GLY A 167 3.69 -3.43 5.00
N GLN A 168 3.82 -4.16 3.90
CA GLN A 168 2.84 -5.19 3.53
C GLN A 168 2.60 -6.15 4.70
N ASN A 169 3.31 -6.00 5.85
CA ASN A 169 3.03 -6.42 7.22
C ASN A 169 1.56 -6.62 7.61
N ARG A 170 0.57 -6.12 6.89
CA ARG A 170 -0.79 -6.60 7.11
C ARG A 170 -1.01 -8.03 6.65
N GLY A 171 -0.17 -8.63 5.80
CA GLY A 171 -0.47 -9.89 5.12
C GLY A 171 -1.74 -9.78 4.27
N THR A 172 -1.94 -10.69 3.34
CA THR A 172 -3.23 -10.81 2.65
C THR A 172 -4.14 -11.78 3.39
N GLN A 173 -5.45 -11.63 3.22
CA GLN A 173 -6.37 -12.72 3.53
C GLN A 173 -6.29 -13.77 2.42
N ILE A 174 -6.57 -15.02 2.77
CA ILE A 174 -6.66 -16.12 1.82
C ILE A 174 -8.07 -16.70 1.94
N PHE A 175 -8.84 -16.63 0.86
CA PHE A 175 -10.26 -16.98 0.80
C PHE A 175 -10.46 -18.37 0.17
N PRO A 176 -11.22 -19.29 0.79
CA PRO A 176 -11.54 -20.58 0.19
C PRO A 176 -12.67 -20.45 -0.83
N ASN A 177 -12.59 -21.20 -1.93
CA ASN A 177 -13.69 -21.38 -2.89
C ASN A 177 -14.31 -20.05 -3.38
N PHE A 178 -13.49 -19.00 -3.59
CA PHE A 178 -13.93 -17.64 -3.94
C PHE A 178 -14.83 -16.94 -2.90
N SER A 179 -14.97 -17.47 -1.68
CA SER A 179 -15.79 -16.90 -0.63
C SER A 179 -15.04 -15.80 0.13
N VAL A 180 -15.31 -14.54 -0.21
CA VAL A 180 -14.69 -13.36 0.42
C VAL A 180 -15.14 -13.12 1.88
N THR A 181 -16.00 -13.99 2.43
CA THR A 181 -16.48 -13.89 3.83
C THR A 181 -15.77 -14.86 4.77
N LYS A 182 -14.99 -15.80 4.23
CA LYS A 182 -14.26 -16.82 5.00
C LYS A 182 -12.77 -16.69 4.73
N CYS A 183 -11.96 -16.78 5.78
CA CYS A 183 -10.54 -16.55 5.71
C CYS A 183 -9.77 -17.74 6.29
N LEU A 184 -8.61 -18.06 5.70
CA LEU A 184 -7.62 -18.96 6.29
C LEU A 184 -7.13 -18.35 7.62
N ASP A 185 -7.32 -19.08 8.71
CA ASP A 185 -7.31 -18.56 10.08
C ASP A 185 -6.51 -19.46 11.01
N VAL A 186 -5.69 -18.86 11.88
CA VAL A 186 -5.03 -19.60 12.98
C VAL A 186 -6.01 -19.71 14.15
N ARG A 187 -6.37 -20.94 14.50
CA ARG A 187 -7.43 -21.24 15.47
C ARG A 187 -7.21 -20.50 16.79
N GLY A 188 -8.20 -19.67 17.15
CA GLY A 188 -8.22 -18.94 18.41
C GLY A 188 -7.13 -17.86 18.54
N ALA A 189 -6.47 -17.49 17.43
CA ALA A 189 -5.31 -16.59 17.43
C ALA A 189 -4.16 -17.03 18.36
N VAL A 190 -4.00 -18.35 18.55
CA VAL A 190 -2.92 -18.92 19.38
C VAL A 190 -1.68 -19.15 18.52
N PHE A 191 -0.67 -18.29 18.66
CA PHE A 191 0.57 -18.36 17.87
C PHE A 191 1.61 -19.26 18.54
N ALA A 192 1.38 -20.58 18.44
CA ALA A 192 2.27 -21.61 18.97
C ALA A 192 2.44 -22.74 17.95
N ASN A 193 3.57 -23.44 18.03
CA ASN A 193 3.82 -24.62 17.20
C ASN A 193 2.71 -25.64 17.39
N GLY A 194 2.11 -26.06 16.28
CA GLY A 194 1.06 -27.06 16.26
C GLY A 194 -0.36 -26.51 16.37
N THR A 195 -0.55 -25.18 16.51
CA THR A 195 -1.90 -24.61 16.48
C THR A 195 -2.56 -24.91 15.12
N PRO A 196 -3.77 -25.49 15.10
CA PRO A 196 -4.49 -25.78 13.87
C PRO A 196 -4.77 -24.54 13.02
N VAL A 197 -4.69 -24.70 11.70
CA VAL A 197 -5.18 -23.72 10.73
C VAL A 197 -6.56 -24.16 10.26
N GLN A 198 -7.49 -23.24 10.23
CA GLN A 198 -8.90 -23.45 9.92
C GLN A 198 -9.40 -22.40 8.94
N ILE A 199 -10.67 -22.48 8.59
CA ILE A 199 -11.40 -21.33 8.06
C ILE A 199 -12.28 -20.71 9.15
N TYR A 200 -12.42 -19.39 9.10
CA TYR A 200 -13.29 -18.64 10.01
C TYR A 200 -13.84 -17.41 9.30
N ASP A 201 -14.88 -16.79 9.84
CA ASP A 201 -15.36 -15.48 9.37
C ASP A 201 -14.21 -14.49 9.33
N CYS A 202 -14.09 -13.77 8.21
CA CYS A 202 -13.08 -12.74 8.06
C CYS A 202 -13.33 -11.63 9.11
N ASN A 203 -12.34 -11.41 9.98
CA ASN A 203 -12.45 -10.52 11.14
C ASN A 203 -11.29 -9.52 11.26
N ASN A 204 -10.44 -9.43 10.23
CA ASN A 204 -9.31 -8.50 10.11
C ASN A 204 -8.26 -8.62 11.23
N THR A 205 -8.23 -9.74 11.95
CA THR A 205 -7.22 -9.99 12.98
C THR A 205 -5.90 -10.50 12.38
N PRO A 206 -4.76 -10.37 13.08
CA PRO A 206 -3.48 -10.92 12.63
C PRO A 206 -3.50 -12.43 12.37
N ALA A 207 -4.44 -13.18 12.94
CA ALA A 207 -4.57 -14.62 12.74
C ALA A 207 -5.00 -15.02 11.31
N GLN A 208 -5.43 -14.05 10.49
CA GLN A 208 -5.97 -14.26 9.14
C GLN A 208 -5.13 -13.61 8.05
N ARG A 209 -3.88 -13.30 8.37
CA ARG A 209 -3.02 -12.46 7.56
C ARG A 209 -1.77 -13.20 7.18
N TRP A 210 -1.56 -13.41 5.89
CA TRP A 210 -0.53 -14.29 5.37
C TRP A 210 0.33 -13.59 4.32
N PHE A 211 1.63 -13.83 4.34
CA PHE A 211 2.52 -13.60 3.22
C PHE A 211 2.54 -14.84 2.34
N VAL A 212 2.16 -14.67 1.09
CA VAL A 212 2.14 -15.72 0.06
C VAL A 212 2.35 -15.06 -1.31
N ASN A 213 3.19 -15.65 -2.15
CA ASN A 213 3.44 -15.19 -3.52
C ASN A 213 3.09 -16.30 -4.52
N ARG A 214 2.79 -15.94 -5.77
CA ARG A 214 2.69 -16.91 -6.87
C ARG A 214 4.03 -17.62 -7.09
N GLY A 215 3.97 -18.85 -7.59
CA GLY A 215 5.14 -19.69 -7.77
C GLY A 215 5.63 -20.28 -6.44
N SER A 216 6.92 -20.63 -6.37
CA SER A 216 7.53 -21.18 -5.16
C SER A 216 7.52 -20.14 -4.04
N THR A 217 6.95 -20.51 -2.89
CA THR A 217 6.67 -19.61 -1.77
C THR A 217 6.64 -20.37 -0.44
N LYS A 218 6.63 -19.60 0.65
CA LYS A 218 6.05 -20.03 1.93
C LYS A 218 4.67 -19.40 2.09
N VAL A 219 3.83 -19.96 2.94
CA VAL A 219 2.60 -19.32 3.42
C VAL A 219 2.86 -18.95 4.88
N GLN A 220 3.36 -17.74 5.10
CA GLN A 220 3.84 -17.28 6.41
C GLN A 220 2.81 -16.37 7.07
N LEU A 221 2.48 -16.61 8.32
CA LEU A 221 1.61 -15.72 9.09
C LEU A 221 2.32 -14.37 9.29
N ALA A 222 1.69 -13.29 8.83
CA ALA A 222 2.30 -11.97 8.73
C ALA A 222 2.81 -11.46 10.08
N ASN A 223 3.99 -10.83 10.08
CA ASN A 223 4.71 -10.34 11.27
C ASN A 223 5.03 -11.40 12.33
N THR A 224 5.05 -12.68 11.98
CA THR A 224 5.47 -13.75 12.89
C THR A 224 6.49 -14.66 12.21
N ASN A 225 7.12 -15.55 12.98
CA ASN A 225 7.94 -16.63 12.43
C ASN A 225 7.17 -17.95 12.31
N PHE A 226 5.88 -17.91 11.97
CA PHE A 226 5.03 -19.09 11.79
C PHE A 226 4.62 -19.29 10.34
N CYS A 227 4.72 -20.51 9.85
CA CYS A 227 4.38 -20.93 8.50
C CYS A 227 3.30 -22.00 8.51
N LEU A 228 2.47 -22.03 7.48
CA LEU A 228 1.55 -23.14 7.20
C LEU A 228 2.37 -24.41 6.95
N ASP A 229 2.10 -25.44 7.75
CA ASP A 229 2.94 -26.64 7.87
C ASP A 229 2.12 -27.92 7.73
N ALA A 230 2.46 -28.74 6.72
CA ALA A 230 1.77 -29.98 6.38
C ALA A 230 2.16 -31.20 7.24
N GLY A 231 3.07 -31.01 8.20
CA GLY A 231 3.60 -32.08 9.03
C GLY A 231 4.64 -32.93 8.31
N SER A 232 5.18 -33.91 9.04
CA SER A 232 6.26 -34.77 8.57
C SER A 232 5.82 -35.81 7.53
N SER A 233 4.53 -36.06 7.41
CA SER A 233 3.96 -37.08 6.54
C SER A 233 2.67 -36.56 5.90
N PRO A 234 2.78 -35.59 4.97
CA PRO A 234 1.63 -35.06 4.27
C PRO A 234 0.95 -36.16 3.45
N ALA A 235 -0.36 -36.30 3.64
CA ALA A 235 -1.21 -37.27 2.98
C ALA A 235 -2.64 -36.72 2.93
N ASP A 236 -3.52 -37.38 2.18
CA ASP A 236 -4.94 -37.03 2.15
C ASP A 236 -5.51 -37.04 3.56
N GLY A 237 -6.07 -35.90 3.97
CA GLY A 237 -6.65 -35.72 5.30
C GLY A 237 -5.69 -35.23 6.37
N ALA A 238 -4.40 -35.01 6.06
CA ALA A 238 -3.47 -34.47 7.06
C ALA A 238 -3.85 -33.02 7.42
N GLY A 239 -4.23 -32.82 8.67
CA GLY A 239 -4.69 -31.53 9.18
C GLY A 239 -3.57 -30.49 9.23
N MET A 240 -3.88 -29.29 8.78
CA MET A 240 -2.94 -28.19 8.66
C MET A 240 -2.77 -27.45 9.99
N LYS A 241 -1.57 -26.96 10.23
CA LYS A 241 -1.20 -26.23 11.44
C LYS A 241 -0.17 -25.16 11.12
N ILE A 242 0.04 -24.25 12.05
CA ILE A 242 1.23 -23.40 12.04
C ILE A 242 2.39 -24.08 12.74
N TRP A 243 3.59 -23.85 12.22
CA TRP A 243 4.84 -24.23 12.86
C TRP A 243 5.89 -23.17 12.58
N GLN A 244 6.92 -23.08 13.41
CA GLN A 244 8.03 -22.17 13.18
C GLN A 244 8.56 -22.35 11.75
N CYS A 245 8.82 -21.24 11.06
CA CYS A 245 9.31 -21.29 9.70
C CYS A 245 10.75 -21.81 9.67
N TYR A 246 11.02 -22.78 8.79
CA TYR A 246 12.36 -23.28 8.50
C TYR A 246 12.64 -23.16 7.00
N ASP A 247 13.83 -22.72 6.64
CA ASP A 247 14.28 -22.77 5.24
C ASP A 247 14.59 -24.21 4.85
N GLY A 248 14.25 -24.59 3.62
CA GLY A 248 14.50 -25.97 3.14
C GLY A 248 13.51 -27.02 3.65
N LEU A 249 12.59 -26.70 4.56
CA LEU A 249 11.63 -27.68 5.09
C LEU A 249 10.50 -27.96 4.10
N ALA A 250 10.50 -29.16 3.50
CA ALA A 250 9.55 -29.54 2.46
C ALA A 250 8.07 -29.43 2.88
N ALA A 251 7.75 -29.60 4.16
CA ALA A 251 6.39 -29.46 4.69
C ALA A 251 5.87 -28.01 4.74
N GLN A 252 6.74 -27.03 4.50
CA GLN A 252 6.44 -25.58 4.49
C GLN A 252 6.78 -24.93 3.15
N GLN A 253 7.20 -25.72 2.16
CA GLN A 253 7.46 -25.26 0.81
C GLN A 253 6.22 -25.47 -0.03
N TRP A 254 5.66 -24.36 -0.48
CA TRP A 254 4.44 -24.32 -1.25
C TRP A 254 4.71 -23.76 -2.64
N PHE A 255 3.85 -24.10 -3.58
CA PHE A 255 3.80 -23.50 -4.89
C PHE A 255 2.37 -22.99 -5.10
N TYR A 256 2.21 -21.67 -5.20
CA TYR A 256 0.91 -21.07 -5.47
C TYR A 256 0.73 -20.90 -6.97
N THR A 257 -0.09 -21.76 -7.55
CA THR A 257 -0.29 -21.89 -9.00
C THR A 257 -1.11 -20.73 -9.58
N ASP A 258 -1.07 -20.51 -10.88
CA ASP A 258 -1.85 -19.47 -11.56
C ASP A 258 -3.37 -19.73 -11.49
N ASP A 259 -3.77 -20.99 -11.34
CA ASP A 259 -5.16 -21.40 -11.17
C ASP A 259 -5.62 -21.46 -9.70
N ASN A 260 -4.92 -20.76 -8.81
CA ASN A 260 -5.29 -20.55 -7.41
C ASN A 260 -5.22 -21.79 -6.49
N ARG A 261 -4.38 -22.78 -6.78
CA ARG A 261 -4.07 -23.86 -5.83
C ARG A 261 -2.79 -23.56 -5.06
N ILE A 262 -2.80 -23.81 -3.75
CA ILE A 262 -1.60 -23.77 -2.91
C ILE A 262 -1.11 -25.21 -2.75
N ALA A 263 -0.16 -25.63 -3.59
CA ALA A 263 0.33 -27.00 -3.65
C ALA A 263 1.60 -27.18 -2.81
N LEU A 264 1.74 -28.28 -2.08
CA LEU A 264 3.03 -28.67 -1.51
C LEU A 264 4.02 -28.91 -2.65
N GLN A 265 5.12 -28.17 -2.62
CA GLN A 265 6.08 -28.16 -3.72
C GLN A 265 6.66 -29.57 -3.92
N ASN A 266 6.48 -30.10 -5.13
CA ASN A 266 6.95 -31.43 -5.55
C ASN A 266 6.34 -32.62 -4.78
N GLN A 267 5.20 -32.47 -4.09
CA GLN A 267 4.57 -33.58 -3.34
C GLN A 267 3.21 -34.03 -3.87
N GLY A 268 2.61 -33.33 -4.84
CA GLY A 268 1.31 -33.70 -5.43
C GLY A 268 0.09 -33.50 -4.51
N GLN A 269 0.30 -32.84 -3.38
CA GLN A 269 -0.71 -32.52 -2.36
C GLN A 269 -1.03 -31.03 -2.39
N CYS A 270 -2.30 -30.67 -2.21
CA CYS A 270 -2.81 -29.30 -2.23
C CYS A 270 -3.48 -28.95 -0.90
N LEU A 271 -3.41 -27.69 -0.50
CA LEU A 271 -4.24 -27.15 0.58
C LEU A 271 -5.72 -27.31 0.16
N ASP A 272 -6.50 -27.95 1.02
CA ASP A 272 -7.86 -28.38 0.73
C ASP A 272 -8.79 -28.01 1.88
N LEU A 273 -9.97 -27.50 1.55
CA LEU A 273 -11.07 -27.32 2.48
C LEU A 273 -11.89 -28.62 2.52
N PRO A 274 -11.87 -29.39 3.64
CA PRO A 274 -12.43 -30.73 3.62
C PRO A 274 -13.93 -30.72 3.31
N SER A 275 -14.31 -31.39 2.22
CA SER A 275 -15.68 -31.45 1.68
C SER A 275 -16.28 -30.11 1.24
N GLY A 276 -15.46 -29.05 1.12
CA GLY A 276 -15.93 -27.70 0.82
C GLY A 276 -16.76 -27.06 1.94
N ASP A 277 -16.72 -27.64 3.15
CA ASP A 277 -17.52 -27.19 4.30
C ASP A 277 -17.02 -25.83 4.80
N GLN A 278 -17.83 -24.79 4.60
CA GLN A 278 -17.52 -23.41 4.98
C GLN A 278 -17.91 -23.06 6.43
N THR A 279 -18.24 -24.05 7.26
CA THR A 279 -18.56 -23.82 8.68
C THR A 279 -17.32 -23.31 9.43
N ASN A 280 -17.51 -22.26 10.25
CA ASN A 280 -16.43 -21.72 11.08
C ASN A 280 -15.78 -22.81 11.94
N GLY A 281 -14.46 -22.81 11.99
CA GLY A 281 -13.70 -23.76 12.78
C GLY A 281 -13.26 -25.01 12.02
N ARG A 282 -13.70 -25.19 10.77
CA ARG A 282 -13.29 -26.30 9.91
C ARG A 282 -11.77 -26.24 9.69
N GLN A 283 -11.05 -27.23 10.20
CA GLN A 283 -9.60 -27.35 9.98
C GLN A 283 -9.34 -27.65 8.51
N VAL A 284 -8.40 -26.95 7.89
CA VAL A 284 -7.98 -27.23 6.52
C VAL A 284 -7.01 -28.40 6.51
N GLN A 285 -6.87 -29.08 5.37
CA GLN A 285 -6.08 -30.30 5.25
C GLN A 285 -5.20 -30.26 4.00
N THR A 286 -4.32 -31.24 3.85
CA THR A 286 -3.80 -31.60 2.52
C THR A 286 -4.68 -32.66 1.87
N TRP A 287 -4.84 -32.56 0.56
CA TRP A 287 -5.45 -33.58 -0.27
C TRP A 287 -4.78 -33.63 -1.65
N GLN A 288 -4.79 -34.79 -2.30
CA GLN A 288 -4.25 -34.95 -3.64
C GLN A 288 -4.76 -33.84 -4.57
N CYS A 289 -3.83 -33.11 -5.20
CA CYS A 289 -4.16 -32.05 -6.14
C CYS A 289 -5.02 -32.64 -7.27
N THR A 290 -6.20 -32.06 -7.48
CA THR A 290 -7.15 -32.55 -8.48
C THR A 290 -7.70 -31.38 -9.30
N ASP A 291 -7.69 -31.54 -10.62
CA ASP A 291 -8.26 -30.54 -11.52
C ASP A 291 -9.75 -30.33 -11.25
N PHE A 292 -10.21 -29.09 -11.42
CA PHE A 292 -11.61 -28.68 -11.22
C PHE A 292 -12.19 -28.92 -9.80
N ASN A 293 -11.37 -29.34 -8.83
CA ASN A 293 -11.79 -29.39 -7.43
C ASN A 293 -11.78 -27.98 -6.81
N THR A 294 -12.96 -27.41 -6.62
CA THR A 294 -13.11 -26.06 -6.04
C THR A 294 -12.66 -25.97 -4.59
N ASN A 295 -12.62 -27.09 -3.84
CA ASN A 295 -12.16 -27.13 -2.45
C ASN A 295 -10.68 -26.80 -2.28
N GLN A 296 -9.92 -26.83 -3.38
CA GLN A 296 -8.48 -26.56 -3.41
C GLN A 296 -8.17 -25.16 -3.95
N ILE A 297 -9.20 -24.35 -4.17
CA ILE A 297 -9.07 -23.01 -4.71
C ILE A 297 -9.01 -21.99 -3.58
N TRP A 298 -7.93 -21.23 -3.56
CA TRP A 298 -7.61 -20.22 -2.55
C TRP A 298 -7.29 -18.91 -3.26
N THR A 299 -8.11 -17.88 -3.07
CA THR A 299 -7.91 -16.55 -3.66
C THR A 299 -7.38 -15.55 -2.63
N LEU A 300 -6.78 -14.45 -3.08
CA LEU A 300 -6.25 -13.38 -2.21
C LEU A 300 -7.18 -12.18 -2.17
#